data_AF-A0A535AWN5-F1
#
_entry.id   AF-A0A535AWN5-F1
#
_cell.length_a   1.000
_cell.length_b   1.000
_cell.length_c   1.000
_cell.angle_alpha   90.00
_cell.angle_beta   90.00
_cell.angle_gamma   90.00
#
_symmetry.space_group_name_H-M   'P 1'
#
loop_
_entity.id
_entity.type
_entity.pdbx_description
1 polymer ?
#
loop_
_entity_poly.entity_id
_entity_poly.type
_entity_poly.pdbx_seq_one_letter_code
_entity_poly.pdbx_strand_id
1 'polypeptide(L)'
;MKIFNLARHWFWLAPIVLGVAFVGGGLYMVREGRNAHNDLRDSIVQEDISVSADAPAFGGQTVDSAAKADAQSDAILHHTLTSTGGYLYAEMGQYLLPEGNYVLPNGAYITPNGDTTQDAALAAKDASGTPVITTTDQGLAAQDASGKPIRAWTSDKKAAATDASGAPVANPLRTTAQTSAFLRTSLGVAVMGFKVSDLVIGMGFFMVAIGATFVLFLAPAVYYAAELASQRNGGKQAKLAKSTQTM
;
A
#
# COMPACT_ATOMS: atom_id res chain seq x y z
N MET A 1 16.74 41.50 -39.30
CA MET A 1 18.04 41.04 -38.75
C MET A 1 18.31 41.37 -37.27
N LYS A 2 17.44 42.09 -36.54
CA LYS A 2 17.67 42.40 -35.10
C LYS A 2 17.46 41.21 -34.13
N ILE A 3 16.69 40.20 -34.55
CA ILE A 3 16.32 39.03 -33.71
C ILE A 3 17.53 38.11 -33.46
N PHE A 4 18.47 38.02 -34.41
CA PHE A 4 19.65 37.16 -34.31
C PHE A 4 20.68 37.66 -33.29
N ASN A 5 20.77 38.97 -33.08
CA ASN A 5 21.66 39.55 -32.06
C ASN A 5 21.07 39.44 -30.63
N LEU A 6 19.74 39.39 -30.51
CA LEU A 6 19.05 39.21 -29.23
C LEU A 6 19.18 37.77 -28.72
N ALA A 7 19.03 36.77 -29.61
CA ALA A 7 19.19 35.36 -29.30
C ALA A 7 20.61 34.99 -28.81
N ARG A 8 21.64 35.64 -29.36
CA ARG A 8 23.05 35.40 -28.97
C ARG A 8 23.40 35.97 -27.60
N HIS A 9 22.72 37.02 -27.13
CA HIS A 9 22.99 37.63 -25.82
C HIS A 9 22.17 36.98 -24.69
N TRP A 10 20.98 36.44 -25.00
CA TRP A 10 20.13 35.73 -24.05
C TRP A 10 20.43 34.24 -23.88
N PHE A 11 21.25 33.65 -24.74
CA PHE A 11 21.62 32.23 -24.65
C PHE A 11 22.23 31.86 -23.29
N TRP A 12 22.91 32.81 -22.64
CA TRP A 12 23.47 32.61 -21.30
C TRP A 12 22.42 32.60 -20.17
N LEU A 13 21.27 33.27 -20.35
CA LEU A 13 20.18 33.28 -19.36
C LEU A 13 19.32 32.02 -19.41
N ALA A 14 19.29 31.32 -20.55
CA ALA A 14 18.53 30.08 -20.72
C ALA A 14 18.78 29.02 -19.61
N PRO A 15 20.04 28.68 -19.23
CA PRO A 15 20.29 27.72 -18.15
C PRO A 15 19.85 28.21 -16.77
N ILE A 16 19.89 29.53 -16.51
CA ILE A 16 19.45 30.12 -15.25
C ILE A 16 17.93 30.03 -15.14
N VAL A 17 17.20 30.44 -16.17
CA VAL A 17 15.74 30.39 -16.20
C VAL A 17 15.26 28.95 -16.05
N LEU A 18 15.89 28.01 -16.75
CA LEU A 18 15.57 26.59 -16.65
C LEU A 18 15.87 26.04 -15.24
N GLY A 19 17.04 26.36 -14.68
CA GLY A 19 17.41 25.93 -13.33
C GLY A 19 16.47 26.44 -12.25
N VAL A 20 16.07 27.72 -12.32
CA VAL A 20 15.07 28.32 -11.41
C VAL A 20 13.71 27.64 -11.56
N ALA A 21 13.28 27.31 -12.79
CA ALA A 21 12.05 26.58 -13.02
C ALA A 21 12.08 25.18 -12.36
N PHE A 22 13.19 24.45 -12.49
CA PHE A 22 13.37 23.15 -11.83
C PHE A 22 13.36 23.26 -10.30
N VAL A 23 14.04 24.26 -9.73
CA VAL A 23 14.01 24.51 -8.28
C VAL A 23 12.59 24.83 -7.82
N GLY A 24 11.88 25.72 -8.51
CA GLY A 24 10.51 26.09 -8.17
C GLY A 24 9.55 24.90 -8.23
N GLY A 25 9.61 24.11 -9.31
CA GLY A 25 8.83 22.89 -9.45
C GLY A 25 9.17 21.83 -8.39
N GLY A 26 10.46 21.70 -8.05
CA GLY A 26 10.91 20.73 -7.04
C GLY A 26 10.43 21.09 -5.64
N LEU A 27 10.51 22.39 -5.28
CA LEU A 27 9.97 22.88 -4.01
C LEU A 27 8.45 22.71 -3.93
N TYR A 28 7.73 22.94 -5.02
CA TYR A 28 6.30 22.67 -5.11
C TYR A 28 6.00 21.18 -4.85
N MET A 29 6.71 20.27 -5.51
CA MET A 29 6.55 18.83 -5.29
C MET A 29 6.85 18.41 -3.84
N VAL A 30 7.90 18.94 -3.21
CA VAL A 30 8.20 18.66 -1.79
C VAL A 30 7.10 19.17 -0.87
N ARG A 31 6.50 20.32 -1.18
CA ARG A 31 5.38 20.86 -0.41
C ARG A 31 4.15 19.98 -0.54
N GLU A 32 3.72 19.68 -1.76
CA GLU A 32 2.53 18.87 -2.00
C GLU A 32 2.71 17.43 -1.51
N GLY A 33 3.89 16.84 -1.70
CA GLY A 33 4.21 15.51 -1.16
C GLY A 33 4.17 15.46 0.36
N ARG A 34 4.56 16.53 1.07
CA ARG A 34 4.42 16.59 2.53
C ARG A 34 2.97 16.79 2.97
N ASN A 35 2.21 17.62 2.27
CA ASN A 35 0.79 17.81 2.55
C ASN A 35 0.05 16.47 2.43
N ALA A 36 0.22 15.79 1.30
CA ALA A 36 -0.40 14.48 1.06
C ALA A 36 -0.01 13.45 2.13
N HIS A 37 1.26 13.41 2.55
CA HIS A 37 1.71 12.49 3.61
C HIS A 37 1.03 12.81 4.95
N ASN A 38 0.92 14.09 5.31
CA ASN A 38 0.27 14.51 6.54
C ASN A 38 -1.24 14.23 6.51
N ASP A 39 -1.92 14.49 5.38
CA ASP A 39 -3.34 14.22 5.23
C ASP A 39 -3.65 12.72 5.40
N LEU A 40 -2.81 11.85 4.83
CA LEU A 40 -2.87 10.40 5.02
C LEU A 40 -2.69 10.01 6.48
N ARG A 41 -1.64 10.53 7.13
CA ARG A 41 -1.38 10.27 8.55
C ARG A 41 -2.56 10.70 9.41
N ASP A 42 -3.04 11.92 9.21
CA ASP A 42 -4.08 12.51 10.05
C ASP A 42 -5.40 11.76 9.87
N SER A 43 -5.71 11.31 8.65
CA SER A 43 -6.88 10.46 8.39
C SER A 43 -6.79 9.11 9.13
N ILE A 44 -5.61 8.48 9.17
CA ILE A 44 -5.45 7.18 9.83
C ILE A 44 -5.41 7.31 11.36
N VAL A 45 -4.74 8.34 11.87
CA VAL A 45 -4.72 8.65 13.31
C VAL A 45 -6.12 9.00 13.81
N GLN A 46 -6.95 9.65 12.99
CA GLN A 46 -8.34 9.94 13.31
C GLN A 46 -9.19 8.66 13.48
N GLU A 47 -8.87 7.59 12.75
CA GLU A 47 -9.55 6.29 12.87
C GLU A 47 -9.09 5.47 14.09
N ASP A 48 -8.19 6.02 14.92
CA ASP A 48 -7.65 5.41 16.15
C ASP A 48 -7.18 3.96 15.97
N ILE A 49 -6.51 3.71 14.85
CA ILE A 49 -5.99 2.38 14.52
C ILE A 49 -4.69 2.17 15.30
N SER A 50 -4.69 1.20 16.22
CA SER A 50 -3.48 0.76 16.94
C SER A 50 -2.95 -0.55 16.36
N VAL A 51 -1.62 -0.71 16.35
CA VAL A 51 -0.98 -1.99 16.06
C VAL A 51 -1.29 -2.97 17.20
N SER A 52 -1.60 -4.21 16.86
CA SER A 52 -1.88 -5.26 17.83
C SER A 52 -0.75 -5.42 18.84
N ALA A 53 -1.07 -5.61 20.12
CA ALA A 53 -0.10 -5.66 21.20
C ALA A 53 0.87 -6.85 21.09
N ASP A 54 0.46 -7.93 20.42
CA ASP A 54 1.25 -9.13 20.16
C ASP A 54 2.03 -9.07 18.83
N ALA A 55 1.98 -7.95 18.12
CA ALA A 55 2.78 -7.75 16.93
C ALA A 55 4.28 -7.70 17.30
N PRO A 56 5.17 -8.33 16.51
CA PRO A 56 6.60 -8.38 16.79
C PRO A 56 7.28 -7.00 16.74
N ALA A 57 6.65 -6.02 16.09
CA ALA A 57 7.12 -4.65 16.03
C ALA A 57 5.94 -3.67 16.22
N PHE A 58 6.22 -2.53 16.87
CA PHE A 58 5.29 -1.42 17.07
C PHE A 58 4.01 -1.75 17.85
N GLY A 59 3.95 -2.88 18.56
CA GLY A 59 2.74 -3.29 19.30
C GLY A 59 2.24 -2.20 20.26
N GLY A 60 0.93 -1.94 20.20
CA GLY A 60 0.24 -0.92 21.00
C GLY A 60 0.48 0.52 20.54
N GLN A 61 1.26 0.76 19.48
CA GLN A 61 1.45 2.11 18.94
C GLN A 61 0.35 2.46 17.93
N THR A 62 0.00 3.75 17.86
CA THR A 62 -0.90 4.27 16.81
C THR A 62 -0.25 4.11 15.43
N VAL A 63 -1.06 3.68 14.46
CA VAL A 63 -0.67 3.54 13.06
C VAL A 63 -0.61 4.93 12.43
N ASP A 64 0.59 5.49 12.32
CA ASP A 64 0.85 6.83 11.78
C ASP A 64 1.80 6.80 10.56
N SER A 65 2.19 5.61 10.10
CA SER A 65 3.22 5.44 9.08
C SER A 65 3.07 4.12 8.34
N ALA A 66 3.70 4.03 7.16
CA ALA A 66 3.69 2.83 6.33
C ALA A 66 4.17 1.57 7.08
N ALA A 67 5.25 1.67 7.84
CA ALA A 67 5.82 0.52 8.54
C ALA A 67 4.89 -0.02 9.65
N LYS A 68 4.21 0.87 10.38
CA LYS A 68 3.24 0.48 11.41
C LYS A 68 1.96 -0.08 10.78
N ALA A 69 1.52 0.46 9.66
CA ALA A 69 0.37 -0.05 8.91
C ALA A 69 0.67 -1.44 8.33
N ASP A 70 1.86 -1.65 7.77
CA ASP A 70 2.33 -2.97 7.33
C ASP A 70 2.35 -3.97 8.52
N ALA A 71 2.90 -3.58 9.67
CA ALA A 71 2.91 -4.42 10.88
C ALA A 71 1.50 -4.79 11.38
N GLN A 72 0.55 -3.86 11.34
CA GLN A 72 -0.85 -4.13 11.70
C GLN A 72 -1.54 -5.05 10.69
N SER A 73 -1.26 -4.90 9.39
CA SER A 73 -1.78 -5.78 8.33
C SER A 73 -1.31 -7.22 8.53
N ASP A 74 -0.05 -7.40 8.93
CA ASP A 74 0.53 -8.71 9.24
C ASP A 74 -0.05 -9.33 10.51
N ALA A 75 -0.27 -8.53 11.55
CA ALA A 75 -0.94 -8.99 12.78
C ALA A 75 -2.38 -9.47 12.48
N ILE A 76 -3.15 -8.71 11.69
CA ILE A 76 -4.50 -9.11 11.25
C ILE A 76 -4.45 -10.43 10.47
N LEU A 77 -3.49 -10.59 9.56
CA LEU A 77 -3.34 -11.84 8.81
C LEU A 77 -3.03 -13.01 9.74
N HIS A 78 -2.11 -12.82 10.68
CA HIS A 78 -1.74 -13.83 11.66
C HIS A 78 -2.96 -14.28 12.46
N HIS A 79 -3.70 -13.34 13.08
CA HIS A 79 -4.92 -13.66 13.83
C HIS A 79 -6.00 -14.30 12.97
N THR A 80 -6.15 -13.86 11.72
CA THR A 80 -7.10 -14.48 10.78
C THR A 80 -6.72 -15.93 10.56
N LEU A 81 -5.48 -16.24 10.18
CA LEU A 81 -5.03 -17.60 9.92
C LEU A 81 -5.11 -18.47 11.18
N THR A 82 -4.78 -17.91 12.35
CA THR A 82 -4.96 -18.59 13.63
C THR A 82 -6.43 -18.83 13.97
N SER A 83 -7.37 -17.99 13.51
CA SER A 83 -8.81 -18.18 13.75
C SER A 83 -9.50 -19.04 12.70
N THR A 84 -9.00 -19.08 11.46
CA THR A 84 -9.65 -19.73 10.32
C THR A 84 -9.05 -21.07 9.95
N GLY A 85 -7.95 -21.48 10.58
CA GLY A 85 -7.35 -22.78 10.28
C GLY A 85 -6.19 -22.77 9.32
N GLY A 86 -5.60 -21.60 9.11
CA GLY A 86 -4.66 -21.38 8.03
C GLY A 86 -5.35 -21.21 6.67
N TYR A 87 -6.68 -21.08 6.64
CA TYR A 87 -7.44 -20.90 5.40
C TYR A 87 -7.76 -19.44 5.11
N LEU A 88 -7.59 -19.05 3.85
CA LEU A 88 -8.02 -17.75 3.34
C LEU A 88 -9.48 -17.77 2.89
N TYR A 89 -10.06 -16.59 2.69
CA TYR A 89 -11.46 -16.43 2.25
C TYR A 89 -11.83 -17.30 1.04
N ALA A 90 -10.94 -17.38 0.04
CA ALA A 90 -11.18 -18.14 -1.19
C ALA A 90 -11.21 -19.67 -0.99
N GLU A 91 -10.62 -20.15 0.10
CA GLU A 91 -10.54 -21.58 0.43
C GLU A 91 -11.72 -22.05 1.29
N MET A 92 -12.61 -21.12 1.66
CA MET A 92 -13.76 -21.35 2.52
C MET A 92 -15.09 -21.33 1.78
N GLY A 93 -15.91 -22.32 2.11
CA GLY A 93 -17.27 -22.50 1.62
C GLY A 93 -18.24 -21.56 2.33
N GLN A 94 -19.36 -21.28 1.66
CA GLN A 94 -20.37 -20.32 2.14
C GLN A 94 -21.16 -20.85 3.34
N TYR A 95 -21.34 -22.16 3.45
CA TYR A 95 -22.20 -22.80 4.45
C TYR A 95 -21.41 -23.80 5.30
N LEU A 96 -21.87 -24.05 6.51
CA LEU A 96 -21.32 -25.10 7.39
C LEU A 96 -21.89 -26.47 7.02
N LEU A 97 -21.12 -27.54 7.23
CA LEU A 97 -21.64 -28.90 7.15
C LEU A 97 -22.22 -29.35 8.51
N PRO A 98 -23.10 -30.37 8.53
CA PRO A 98 -23.57 -31.06 9.73
C PRO A 98 -22.42 -31.71 10.56
N GLU A 99 -22.75 -32.27 11.74
CA GLU A 99 -21.77 -32.86 12.68
C GLU A 99 -20.72 -33.80 12.05
N GLY A 100 -19.55 -33.82 12.70
CA GLY A 100 -18.46 -34.75 12.40
C GLY A 100 -17.39 -34.18 11.49
N ASN A 101 -17.57 -33.00 10.90
CA ASN A 101 -16.59 -32.41 9.98
C ASN A 101 -15.50 -31.61 10.72
N TYR A 102 -14.37 -31.32 10.05
CA TYR A 102 -13.16 -30.77 10.67
C TYR A 102 -13.00 -29.24 10.50
N VAL A 103 -12.57 -28.53 11.56
CA VAL A 103 -12.10 -27.13 11.53
C VAL A 103 -10.71 -27.04 12.18
N LEU A 104 -9.87 -26.10 11.72
CA LEU A 104 -8.58 -25.73 12.35
C LEU A 104 -8.63 -24.26 12.84
N PRO A 105 -7.73 -23.85 13.77
CA PRO A 105 -7.45 -24.41 15.09
C PRO A 105 -8.23 -23.68 16.23
N ASN A 106 -8.21 -24.30 17.41
CA ASN A 106 -8.74 -23.88 18.71
C ASN A 106 -10.26 -23.65 18.86
N GLY A 107 -11.02 -24.76 18.84
CA GLY A 107 -11.99 -25.07 19.89
C GLY A 107 -13.25 -24.21 20.01
N ALA A 108 -13.60 -23.42 18.98
CA ALA A 108 -14.75 -22.55 19.06
C ALA A 108 -15.97 -23.10 18.30
N TYR A 109 -17.03 -23.42 19.04
CA TYR A 109 -18.40 -23.63 18.59
C TYR A 109 -18.96 -22.35 17.99
N ILE A 110 -19.81 -22.45 16.97
CA ILE A 110 -20.52 -21.29 16.42
C ILE A 110 -21.86 -21.18 17.14
N THR A 111 -22.13 -20.04 17.77
CA THR A 111 -23.40 -19.74 18.44
C THR A 111 -24.50 -19.46 17.42
N PRO A 112 -25.80 -19.54 17.80
CA PRO A 112 -26.92 -19.14 16.94
C PRO A 112 -26.84 -17.70 16.39
N ASN A 113 -26.06 -16.83 17.05
CA ASN A 113 -25.87 -15.44 16.64
C ASN A 113 -24.70 -15.24 15.66
N GLY A 114 -23.94 -16.31 15.35
CA GLY A 114 -22.77 -16.27 14.47
C GLY A 114 -21.43 -16.03 15.17
N ASP A 115 -21.43 -15.84 16.50
CA ASP A 115 -20.21 -15.68 17.31
C ASP A 115 -19.54 -17.03 17.57
N THR A 116 -18.22 -17.03 17.78
CA THR A 116 -17.45 -18.21 18.16
C THR A 116 -17.35 -18.32 19.69
N THR A 117 -17.73 -19.45 20.29
CA THR A 117 -17.71 -19.72 21.73
C THR A 117 -16.99 -21.04 22.02
N GLN A 118 -16.30 -21.18 23.15
CA GLN A 118 -15.74 -22.47 23.57
C GLN A 118 -16.71 -23.27 24.46
N ASP A 119 -17.95 -22.81 24.61
CA ASP A 119 -19.00 -23.48 25.39
C ASP A 119 -19.94 -24.29 24.49
N ALA A 120 -19.89 -25.62 24.62
CA ALA A 120 -20.71 -26.57 23.88
C ALA A 120 -22.23 -26.37 24.11
N ALA A 121 -22.63 -25.77 25.24
CA ALA A 121 -24.04 -25.53 25.55
C ALA A 121 -24.65 -24.39 24.73
N LEU A 122 -23.82 -23.49 24.20
CA LEU A 122 -24.20 -22.31 23.42
C LEU A 122 -24.05 -22.51 21.91
N ALA A 123 -23.67 -23.70 21.45
CA ALA A 123 -23.53 -24.04 20.03
C ALA A 123 -24.88 -23.94 19.30
N ALA A 124 -24.86 -23.45 18.05
CA ALA A 124 -25.97 -23.49 17.13
C ALA A 124 -26.39 -24.95 16.93
N LYS A 125 -27.68 -25.25 17.13
CA LYS A 125 -28.24 -26.59 16.94
C LYS A 125 -28.95 -26.63 15.60
N ASP A 126 -28.77 -27.72 14.88
CA ASP A 126 -29.51 -27.99 13.66
C ASP A 126 -30.99 -28.33 13.97
N ALA A 127 -31.80 -28.47 12.92
CA ALA A 127 -33.22 -28.84 13.04
C ALA A 127 -33.47 -30.18 13.76
N SER A 128 -32.46 -31.03 13.92
CA SER A 128 -32.52 -32.30 14.69
C SER A 128 -32.21 -32.14 16.18
N GLY A 129 -31.91 -30.92 16.65
CA GLY A 129 -31.50 -30.66 18.03
C GLY A 129 -30.05 -31.02 18.32
N THR A 130 -29.31 -31.38 17.26
CA THR A 130 -27.92 -31.80 17.29
C THR A 130 -27.03 -30.56 17.12
N PRO A 131 -26.02 -30.35 17.97
CA PRO A 131 -25.14 -29.19 17.83
C PRO A 131 -24.42 -29.22 16.48
N VAL A 132 -24.29 -28.10 15.78
CA VAL A 132 -23.44 -27.97 14.59
C VAL A 132 -21.99 -27.93 15.08
N ILE A 133 -21.45 -29.11 15.41
CA ILE A 133 -20.09 -29.26 15.92
C ILE A 133 -19.12 -29.75 14.86
N THR A 134 -17.93 -29.19 14.97
CA THR A 134 -16.79 -29.55 14.14
C THR A 134 -15.67 -30.01 15.07
N THR A 135 -15.02 -31.12 14.73
CA THR A 135 -13.94 -31.66 15.56
C THR A 135 -12.62 -30.99 15.19
N THR A 136 -11.77 -30.74 16.20
CA THR A 136 -10.40 -30.22 16.04
C THR A 136 -9.37 -31.36 15.91
N ASP A 137 -9.81 -32.61 15.98
CA ASP A 137 -8.99 -33.81 15.74
C ASP A 137 -9.28 -34.39 14.34
N GLN A 138 -8.27 -34.37 13.46
CA GLN A 138 -8.36 -34.93 12.11
C GLN A 138 -8.63 -36.44 12.12
N GLY A 139 -8.25 -37.15 13.19
CA GLY A 139 -8.49 -38.58 13.36
C GLY A 139 -9.93 -38.92 13.73
N LEU A 140 -10.69 -37.96 14.25
CA LEU A 140 -12.10 -38.10 14.62
C LEU A 140 -13.06 -37.44 13.60
N ALA A 141 -12.50 -36.79 12.58
CA ALA A 141 -13.27 -36.14 11.53
C ALA A 141 -13.92 -37.15 10.59
N ALA A 142 -15.10 -36.81 10.08
CA ALA A 142 -15.77 -37.49 8.99
C ALA A 142 -14.79 -37.55 7.81
N GLN A 143 -14.51 -38.76 7.35
CA GLN A 143 -13.61 -38.99 6.22
C GLN A 143 -14.44 -39.16 4.95
N ASP A 144 -13.97 -38.61 3.85
CA ASP A 144 -14.52 -38.91 2.54
C ASP A 144 -14.24 -40.38 2.15
N ALA A 145 -14.79 -40.84 1.03
CA ALA A 145 -14.55 -42.19 0.52
C ALA A 145 -13.06 -42.49 0.21
N SER A 146 -12.18 -41.49 0.28
CA SER A 146 -10.73 -41.60 0.09
C SER A 146 -9.94 -41.56 1.41
N GLY A 147 -10.62 -41.56 2.56
CA GLY A 147 -10.01 -41.53 3.89
C GLY A 147 -9.50 -40.16 4.32
N LYS A 148 -9.83 -39.08 3.58
CA LYS A 148 -9.39 -37.73 3.91
C LYS A 148 -10.44 -37.01 4.76
N PRO A 149 -10.05 -36.30 5.83
CA PRO A 149 -10.99 -35.55 6.65
C PRO A 149 -11.71 -34.48 5.83
N ILE A 150 -13.04 -34.45 5.96
CA ILE A 150 -13.94 -33.51 5.29
C ILE A 150 -13.89 -32.18 6.05
N ARG A 151 -13.69 -31.09 5.30
CA ARG A 151 -13.70 -29.72 5.85
C ARG A 151 -15.11 -29.37 6.31
N ALA A 152 -15.23 -28.62 7.39
CA ALA A 152 -16.52 -28.24 7.97
C ALA A 152 -17.32 -27.17 7.20
N TRP A 153 -16.92 -26.82 5.98
CA TRP A 153 -17.65 -25.88 5.13
C TRP A 153 -17.83 -26.40 3.71
N THR A 154 -18.95 -26.02 3.12
CA THR A 154 -19.35 -26.36 1.75
C THR A 154 -19.94 -25.13 1.06
N SER A 155 -19.83 -25.09 -0.27
CA SER A 155 -20.55 -24.12 -1.10
C SER A 155 -21.87 -24.69 -1.63
N ASP A 156 -22.14 -25.98 -1.41
CA ASP A 156 -23.39 -26.62 -1.81
C ASP A 156 -24.46 -26.44 -0.73
N LYS A 157 -25.55 -25.78 -1.10
CA LYS A 157 -26.71 -25.53 -0.23
C LYS A 157 -27.41 -26.81 0.21
N LYS A 158 -27.31 -27.91 -0.55
CA LYS A 158 -27.96 -29.19 -0.21
C LYS A 158 -27.21 -29.98 0.85
N ALA A 159 -25.90 -29.78 0.95
CA ALA A 159 -25.04 -30.43 1.93
C ALA A 159 -24.83 -29.58 3.20
N ALA A 160 -25.42 -28.39 3.24
CA ALA A 160 -25.31 -27.47 4.36
C ALA A 160 -26.14 -27.94 5.56
N ALA A 161 -25.63 -27.67 6.77
CA ALA A 161 -26.42 -27.73 7.99
C ALA A 161 -27.60 -26.75 7.87
N THR A 162 -28.79 -27.15 8.32
CA THR A 162 -29.98 -26.31 8.28
C THR A 162 -30.42 -25.93 9.68
N ASP A 163 -30.83 -24.67 9.84
CA ASP A 163 -31.40 -24.15 11.08
C ASP A 163 -32.84 -24.66 11.30
N ALA A 164 -33.45 -24.31 12.43
CA ALA A 164 -34.83 -24.67 12.76
C ALA A 164 -35.89 -24.16 11.76
N SER A 165 -35.53 -23.22 10.87
CA SER A 165 -36.38 -22.70 9.80
C SER A 165 -36.13 -23.38 8.43
N GLY A 166 -35.19 -24.32 8.36
CA GLY A 166 -34.79 -25.02 7.14
C GLY A 166 -33.84 -24.21 6.25
N ALA A 167 -33.32 -23.08 6.72
CA ALA A 167 -32.34 -22.29 5.98
C ALA A 167 -30.91 -22.80 6.23
N PRO A 168 -30.01 -22.73 5.24
CA PRO A 168 -28.63 -23.19 5.40
C PRO A 168 -27.85 -22.24 6.33
N VAL A 169 -27.11 -22.81 7.28
CA VAL A 169 -26.30 -22.04 8.23
C VAL A 169 -25.05 -21.50 7.53
N ALA A 170 -24.89 -20.17 7.56
CA ALA A 170 -23.75 -19.49 6.96
C ALA A 170 -22.45 -19.74 7.75
N ASN A 171 -21.32 -19.75 7.05
CA ASN A 171 -20.00 -19.90 7.67
C ASN A 171 -19.46 -18.56 8.21
N PRO A 172 -19.40 -18.33 9.53
CA PRO A 172 -18.88 -17.09 10.11
C PRO A 172 -17.37 -16.93 9.93
N LEU A 173 -16.59 -18.02 9.82
CA LEU A 173 -15.15 -17.95 9.57
C LEU A 173 -14.85 -17.31 8.21
N ARG A 174 -15.71 -17.59 7.23
CA ARG A 174 -15.65 -16.92 5.93
C ARG A 174 -15.90 -15.43 6.05
N THR A 175 -16.85 -15.01 6.90
CA THR A 175 -17.11 -13.59 7.19
C THR A 175 -15.91 -12.92 7.88
N THR A 176 -15.28 -13.60 8.84
CA THR A 176 -14.07 -13.11 9.51
C THR A 176 -12.91 -12.92 8.52
N ALA A 177 -12.62 -13.92 7.68
CA ALA A 177 -11.57 -13.79 6.66
C ALA A 177 -11.90 -12.75 5.58
N GLN A 178 -13.18 -12.57 5.26
CA GLN A 178 -13.61 -11.51 4.35
C GLN A 178 -13.34 -10.13 4.95
N THR A 179 -13.72 -9.95 6.22
CA THR A 179 -13.52 -8.69 6.95
C THR A 179 -12.04 -8.37 7.07
N SER A 180 -11.20 -9.36 7.40
CA SER A 180 -9.76 -9.15 7.48
C SER A 180 -9.13 -8.83 6.12
N ALA A 181 -9.59 -9.45 5.02
CA ALA A 181 -9.15 -9.10 3.68
C ALA A 181 -9.50 -7.65 3.32
N PHE A 182 -10.67 -7.16 3.74
CA PHE A 182 -11.04 -5.75 3.54
C PHE A 182 -10.15 -4.80 4.35
N LEU A 183 -9.94 -5.08 5.64
CA LEU A 183 -9.07 -4.27 6.50
C LEU A 183 -7.63 -4.23 5.98
N ARG A 184 -7.09 -5.36 5.53
CA ARG A 184 -5.74 -5.42 4.96
C ARG A 184 -5.64 -4.72 3.62
N THR A 185 -6.72 -4.73 2.83
CA THR A 185 -6.78 -4.00 1.55
C THR A 185 -6.76 -2.49 1.80
N SER A 186 -7.55 -2.00 2.76
CA SER A 186 -7.56 -0.57 3.11
C SER A 186 -6.21 -0.13 3.71
N LEU A 187 -5.62 -0.92 4.61
CA LEU A 187 -4.27 -0.67 5.12
C LEU A 187 -3.21 -0.72 4.01
N GLY A 188 -3.33 -1.65 3.06
CA GLY A 188 -2.43 -1.74 1.91
C GLY A 188 -2.48 -0.51 1.00
N VAL A 189 -3.67 0.06 0.77
CA VAL A 189 -3.83 1.33 0.05
C VAL A 189 -3.18 2.48 0.82
N ALA A 190 -3.35 2.53 2.14
CA ALA A 190 -2.69 3.53 3.00
C ALA A 190 -1.15 3.44 2.94
N VAL A 191 -0.60 2.23 3.06
CA VAL A 191 0.84 1.95 2.93
C VAL A 191 1.36 2.42 1.58
N MET A 192 0.64 2.12 0.50
CA MET A 192 1.00 2.55 -0.84
C MET A 192 0.96 4.07 -0.96
N GLY A 193 -0.04 4.73 -0.35
CA GLY A 193 -0.14 6.19 -0.27
C GLY A 193 1.07 6.83 0.40
N PHE A 194 1.48 6.34 1.57
CA PHE A 194 2.69 6.83 2.26
C PHE A 194 3.95 6.64 1.42
N LYS A 195 4.15 5.45 0.85
CA LYS A 195 5.33 5.15 0.00
C LYS A 195 5.38 6.02 -1.25
N VAL A 196 4.24 6.30 -1.88
CA VAL A 196 4.14 7.20 -3.02
C VAL A 196 4.44 8.64 -2.61
N SER A 197 3.94 9.09 -1.45
CA SER A 197 4.21 10.44 -0.94
C SER A 197 5.70 10.66 -0.66
N ASP A 198 6.36 9.68 -0.05
CA ASP A 198 7.80 9.71 0.23
C ASP A 198 8.62 9.74 -1.06
N LEU A 199 8.18 9.00 -2.09
CA LEU A 199 8.79 9.06 -3.42
C LEU A 199 8.65 10.44 -4.06
N VAL A 200 7.47 11.07 -3.98
CA VAL A 200 7.23 12.43 -4.52
C VAL A 200 8.11 13.46 -3.83
N ILE A 201 8.25 13.38 -2.50
CA ILE A 201 9.16 14.23 -1.74
C ILE A 201 10.61 14.01 -2.21
N GLY A 202 11.04 12.76 -2.35
CA GLY A 202 12.38 12.40 -2.83
C GLY A 202 12.68 12.93 -4.24
N MET A 203 11.73 12.79 -5.17
CA MET A 203 11.84 13.34 -6.52
C MET A 203 11.87 14.87 -6.53
N GLY A 204 11.10 15.52 -5.64
CA GLY A 204 11.13 16.96 -5.48
C GLY A 204 12.51 17.46 -5.05
N PHE A 205 13.14 16.80 -4.06
CA PHE A 205 14.52 17.12 -3.66
C PHE A 205 15.52 16.87 -4.79
N PHE A 206 15.38 15.77 -5.53
CA PHE A 206 16.21 15.48 -6.70
C PHE A 206 16.10 16.58 -7.77
N MET A 207 14.89 17.05 -8.03
CA MET A 207 14.64 18.12 -9.00
C MET A 207 15.24 19.46 -8.55
N VAL A 208 15.17 19.77 -7.24
CA VAL A 208 15.87 20.92 -6.67
C VAL A 208 17.38 20.78 -6.82
N ALA A 209 17.95 19.60 -6.57
CA ALA A 209 19.39 19.36 -6.73
C ALA A 209 19.87 19.55 -8.18
N ILE A 210 19.10 19.07 -9.16
CA ILE A 210 19.38 19.32 -10.58
C ILE A 210 19.27 20.81 -10.89
N GLY A 211 18.19 21.47 -10.47
CA GLY A 211 17.99 22.89 -10.72
C GLY A 211 19.11 23.74 -10.12
N ALA A 212 19.54 23.43 -8.90
CA ALA A 212 20.68 24.06 -8.25
C ALA A 212 21.99 23.83 -9.02
N THR A 213 22.21 22.61 -9.54
CA THR A 213 23.38 22.30 -10.36
C THR A 213 23.41 23.13 -11.65
N PHE A 214 22.26 23.33 -12.30
CA PHE A 214 22.15 24.19 -13.49
C PHE A 214 22.48 25.65 -13.18
N VAL A 215 21.98 26.18 -12.05
CA VAL A 215 22.25 27.57 -11.65
C VAL A 215 23.70 27.76 -11.20
N LEU A 216 24.26 26.84 -10.42
CA LEU A 216 25.58 27.00 -9.80
C LEU A 216 26.75 26.63 -10.72
N PHE A 217 26.59 25.63 -11.60
CA PHE A 217 27.70 25.13 -12.43
C PHE A 217 27.49 25.45 -13.91
N LEU A 218 26.29 25.17 -14.43
CA LEU A 218 26.05 25.32 -15.87
C LEU A 218 26.01 26.80 -16.28
N ALA A 219 25.37 27.66 -15.49
CA ALA A 219 25.34 29.09 -15.79
C ALA A 219 26.75 29.72 -15.81
N PRO A 220 27.62 29.60 -14.80
CA PRO A 220 28.98 30.15 -14.90
C PRO A 220 29.78 29.55 -16.07
N ALA A 221 29.65 28.25 -16.34
CA ALA A 221 30.34 27.62 -17.46
C ALA A 221 29.93 28.21 -18.82
N VAL A 222 28.63 28.43 -19.05
CA VAL A 222 28.14 29.05 -20.28
C VAL A 222 28.55 30.53 -20.36
N TYR A 223 28.67 31.23 -19.23
CA TYR A 223 29.16 32.61 -19.19
C TYR A 223 30.59 32.69 -19.73
N TYR A 224 31.48 31.90 -19.14
CA TYR A 224 32.90 31.89 -19.52
C TYR A 224 33.11 31.42 -20.95
N ALA A 225 32.34 30.42 -21.42
CA ALA A 225 32.41 29.97 -22.80
C ALA A 225 31.94 31.05 -23.80
N ALA A 226 30.87 31.78 -23.46
CA ALA A 226 30.38 32.89 -24.28
C ALA A 226 31.39 34.04 -24.36
N GLU A 227 32.04 34.36 -23.24
CA GLU A 227 33.07 35.39 -23.16
C GLU A 227 34.30 35.03 -24.03
N LEU A 228 34.80 33.79 -23.93
CA LEU A 228 35.89 33.29 -24.77
C LEU A 228 35.55 33.33 -26.28
N ALA A 229 34.30 33.00 -26.64
CA ALA A 229 33.83 33.06 -28.02
C ALA A 229 33.69 34.52 -28.54
N SER A 230 33.39 35.47 -27.66
CA SER A 230 33.34 36.90 -27.98
C SER A 230 34.73 37.44 -28.32
N GLN A 231 35.72 37.20 -27.46
CA GLN A 231 37.10 37.66 -27.64
C GLN A 231 37.74 37.13 -28.94
N ARG A 232 37.51 35.86 -29.26
CA ARG A 232 38.00 35.24 -30.51
C ARG A 232 37.46 35.92 -31.77
N ASN A 233 36.20 36.34 -31.75
CA ASN A 233 35.57 37.03 -32.88
C ASN A 233 36.00 38.50 -32.97
N GLY A 234 36.17 39.19 -31.84
CA GLY A 234 36.70 40.56 -31.79
C GLY A 234 38.12 40.65 -32.38
N GLY A 235 39.00 39.70 -32.04
CA GLY A 235 40.35 39.64 -32.60
C GLY A 235 40.39 39.40 -34.13
N LYS A 236 39.46 38.59 -34.67
CA LYS A 236 39.32 38.41 -36.12
C LYS A 236 38.88 39.68 -36.84
N GLN A 237 37.91 40.42 -36.27
CA GLN A 237 37.43 41.67 -36.88
C GLN A 237 38.47 42.78 -36.82
N ALA A 238 39.22 42.89 -35.72
CA ALA A 238 40.31 43.87 -35.61
C ALA A 238 41.41 43.62 -36.65
N LYS A 239 41.72 42.35 -36.93
CA LYS A 239 42.70 41.96 -37.95
C LYS A 239 42.24 42.27 -39.38
N LEU A 240 40.95 42.08 -39.68
CA LEU A 240 40.33 42.43 -40.95
C LEU A 240 40.27 43.95 -41.17
N ALA A 241 39.85 44.71 -40.15
CA ALA A 241 39.81 46.17 -40.21
C ALA A 241 41.20 46.77 -40.49
N LYS A 242 42.24 46.19 -39.86
CA LYS A 242 43.62 46.62 -40.07
C LYS A 242 44.12 46.29 -41.48
N SER A 243 43.73 45.16 -42.07
CA SER A 243 44.13 44.81 -43.45
C SER A 243 43.47 45.68 -44.51
N THR A 244 42.23 46.13 -44.28
CA THR A 244 41.49 47.00 -45.22
C THR A 244 41.98 48.45 -45.19
N GLN A 245 42.61 48.91 -44.10
CA GLN A 245 43.23 50.23 -44.03
C GLN A 245 44.64 50.31 -44.62
N THR A 246 45.26 49.17 -44.94
CA THR A 246 46.60 49.07 -45.55
C THR A 246 46.58 48.79 -47.06
N MET A 247 45.41 48.79 -47.70
CA MET A 247 45.24 48.81 -49.16
C MET A 247 44.74 50.19 -49.58
#